data_AF-A0A970JKP5-F1
#
_entry.id   AF-A0A970JKP5-F1
#
_cell.length_a   1.000
_cell.length_b   1.000
_cell.length_c   1.000
_cell.angle_alpha   90.00
_cell.angle_beta   90.00
_cell.angle_gamma   90.00
#
_symmetry.space_group_name_H-M   'P 1'
#
loop_
_entity.id
_entity.type
_entity.pdbx_description
1 polymer ?
#
loop_
_entity_poly.entity_id
_entity_poly.type
_entity_poly.pdbx_seq_one_letter_code
_entity_poly.pdbx_strand_id
1 'polypeptide(L)'
;MNILIELCLPFVKCGGMLCAMKSLNIDEEIKGAQRAAGVLGGRIIEPYIYVLPFRDIRLQIVRVKKEKPTPGEYPRRFAKIKQKPL
;
A
#
# COMPACT_ATOMS: atom_id res chain seq x y z
N MET A 1 -5.93 0.30 4.23
CA MET A 1 -4.64 0.00 3.56
C MET A 1 -3.56 1.00 3.99
N ASN A 2 -3.98 2.19 4.42
CA ASN A 2 -3.13 3.33 4.78
C ASN A 2 -2.09 2.99 5.86
N ILE A 3 -2.46 2.21 6.89
CA ILE A 3 -1.52 1.73 7.91
C ILE A 3 -0.39 0.89 7.30
N LEU A 4 -0.74 -0.07 6.41
CA LEU A 4 0.23 -0.94 5.77
C LEU A 4 1.20 -0.14 4.88
N ILE A 5 0.69 0.84 4.13
CA ILE A 5 1.55 1.69 3.29
C ILE A 5 2.50 2.50 4.16
N GLU A 6 2.01 3.14 5.22
CA GLU A 6 2.86 3.95 6.08
C GLU A 6 3.96 3.13 6.76
N LEU A 7 3.65 1.91 7.18
CA LEU A 7 4.63 1.01 7.78
C LEU A 7 5.63 0.45 6.77
N CYS A 8 5.19 0.10 5.55
CA CYS A 8 6.02 -0.68 4.63
C CYS A 8 6.73 0.16 3.57
N LEU A 9 6.09 1.21 3.04
CA LEU A 9 6.62 2.00 1.92
C LEU A 9 7.91 2.77 2.23
N PRO A 10 8.20 3.18 3.48
CA PRO A 10 9.49 3.77 3.84
C PRO A 10 10.70 2.85 3.68
N PHE A 11 10.50 1.53 3.75
CA PHE A 11 11.58 0.54 3.54
C PHE A 11 11.89 0.28 2.08
N VAL A 12 11.06 0.76 1.15
CA VAL A 12 11.21 0.53 -0.28
C VAL A 12 12.09 1.61 -0.90
N LYS A 13 13.18 1.23 -1.57
CA LYS A 13 14.03 2.15 -2.34
C LYS A 13 13.28 2.81 -3.49
N CYS A 14 13.67 4.01 -3.90
CA CYS A 14 13.15 4.64 -5.12
C CYS A 14 13.34 3.71 -6.34
N GLY A 15 12.31 3.62 -7.18
CA GLY A 15 12.21 2.65 -8.27
C GLY A 15 11.74 1.26 -7.86
N GLY A 16 11.68 0.95 -6.57
CA GLY A 16 11.15 -0.31 -6.03
C GLY A 16 9.63 -0.39 -6.02
N MET A 17 9.12 -1.48 -5.44
CA MET A 17 7.69 -1.79 -5.38
C MET A 17 7.30 -2.36 -4.03
N LEU A 18 6.21 -1.87 -3.45
CA LEU A 18 5.47 -2.55 -2.39
C LEU A 18 4.35 -3.39 -3.02
N CYS A 19 4.29 -4.68 -2.68
CA CYS A 19 3.24 -5.59 -3.13
C CYS A 19 2.42 -6.06 -1.93
N ALA A 20 1.17 -5.63 -1.84
CA ALA A 20 0.27 -5.98 -0.74
C ALA A 20 -0.81 -6.95 -1.24
N MET A 21 -0.79 -8.20 -0.73
CA MET A 21 -1.83 -9.19 -1.04
C MET A 21 -3.11 -8.86 -0.27
N LYS A 22 -4.24 -8.82 -0.99
CA LYS A 22 -5.55 -8.43 -0.49
C LYS A 22 -6.65 -9.26 -1.13
N SER A 23 -7.81 -9.31 -0.47
CA SER A 23 -9.04 -9.86 -1.03
C SER A 23 -9.56 -9.01 -2.19
N LEU A 24 -10.54 -9.52 -2.93
CA LEU A 24 -11.28 -8.71 -3.91
C LEU A 24 -12.15 -7.63 -3.24
N ASN A 25 -12.68 -6.70 -4.04
CA ASN A 25 -13.65 -5.67 -3.64
C ASN A 25 -13.13 -4.69 -2.58
N ILE A 26 -11.86 -4.28 -2.69
CA ILE A 26 -11.22 -3.30 -1.79
C ILE A 26 -11.06 -1.92 -2.45
N ASP A 27 -11.88 -1.58 -3.43
CA ASP A 27 -11.72 -0.35 -4.23
C ASP A 27 -11.78 0.93 -3.38
N GLU A 28 -12.63 0.96 -2.35
CA GLU A 28 -12.66 2.06 -1.39
C GLU A 28 -11.38 2.13 -0.54
N GLU A 29 -10.85 0.96 -0.15
CA GLU A 29 -9.59 0.88 0.59
C GLU A 29 -8.41 1.38 -0.26
N ILE A 30 -8.42 1.08 -1.57
CA ILE A 30 -7.43 1.54 -2.54
C ILE A 30 -7.56 3.05 -2.75
N LYS A 31 -8.77 3.57 -2.97
CA LYS A 31 -9.03 5.01 -3.12
C LYS A 31 -8.53 5.81 -1.92
N GLY A 32 -8.84 5.36 -0.70
CA GLY A 32 -8.34 6.00 0.52
C GLY A 32 -6.80 5.96 0.62
N ALA A 33 -6.18 4.91 0.09
CA ALA A 33 -4.75 4.70 0.15
C ALA A 33 -3.94 5.43 -0.93
N GLN A 34 -4.58 5.91 -2.01
CA GLN A 34 -3.92 6.69 -3.06
C GLN A 34 -3.26 7.95 -2.49
N ARG A 35 -3.97 8.66 -1.59
CA ARG A 35 -3.44 9.84 -0.92
C ARG A 35 -2.24 9.49 -0.04
N ALA A 36 -2.38 8.45 0.79
CA ALA A 36 -1.31 7.98 1.67
C ALA A 36 -0.07 7.56 0.88
N ALA A 37 -0.24 6.82 -0.22
CA ALA A 37 0.85 6.47 -1.12
C ALA A 37 1.57 7.72 -1.64
N GLY A 38 0.81 8.71 -2.14
CA GLY A 38 1.38 9.96 -2.66
C GLY A 38 2.18 10.75 -1.62
N VAL A 39 1.67 10.88 -0.39
CA VAL A 39 2.37 11.52 0.74
C VAL A 39 3.71 10.83 1.03
N LEU A 40 3.75 9.51 0.89
CA LEU A 40 4.92 8.67 1.17
C LEU A 40 5.81 8.47 -0.07
N GLY A 41 5.60 9.23 -1.14
CA GLY A 41 6.42 9.18 -2.36
C GLY A 41 6.16 7.97 -3.25
N GLY A 42 5.01 7.32 -3.10
CA GLY A 42 4.57 6.18 -3.90
C GLY A 42 3.36 6.48 -4.78
N ARG A 43 3.13 5.61 -5.76
CA ARG A 43 1.96 5.63 -6.64
C ARG A 43 1.36 4.23 -6.73
N ILE A 44 0.06 4.12 -6.49
CA ILE A 44 -0.66 2.88 -6.73
C ILE A 44 -0.77 2.67 -8.24
N ILE A 45 -0.36 1.49 -8.70
CA ILE A 45 -0.52 1.04 -10.08
C ILE A 45 -1.59 -0.04 -10.15
N GLU A 46 -1.93 -0.46 -11.37
CA GLU A 46 -2.99 -1.44 -11.62
C GLU A 46 -2.78 -2.72 -10.77
N PRO A 47 -3.79 -3.12 -9.96
CA PRO A 47 -3.73 -4.33 -9.16
C PRO A 47 -3.63 -5.57 -10.03
N TYR A 48 -2.87 -6.57 -9.57
CA TYR A 48 -2.79 -7.87 -10.24
C TYR A 48 -3.73 -8.87 -9.57
N ILE A 49 -4.77 -9.30 -10.27
CA ILE A 49 -5.74 -10.28 -9.77
C ILE A 49 -5.27 -11.69 -10.13
N TYR A 50 -5.38 -12.63 -9.18
CA TYR A 50 -5.06 -14.03 -9.41
C TYR A 50 -5.99 -14.96 -8.59
N VAL A 51 -6.07 -16.21 -9.04
CA VAL A 51 -6.79 -17.27 -8.34
C VAL A 51 -5.77 -18.12 -7.58
N LEU A 52 -6.03 -18.40 -6.32
CA LEU A 52 -5.21 -19.32 -5.55
C LEU A 52 -5.29 -20.73 -6.16
N PRO A 53 -4.17 -21.41 -6.41
CA PRO A 53 -4.21 -22.80 -6.82
C PRO A 53 -4.96 -23.66 -5.80
N PHE A 54 -5.75 -24.62 -6.28
CA PHE A 54 -6.50 -25.58 -5.45
C PHE A 54 -7.60 -24.99 -4.55
N ARG A 55 -7.86 -23.68 -4.63
CA ARG A 55 -8.95 -23.01 -3.92
C ARG A 55 -9.64 -22.06 -4.88
N ASP A 56 -10.97 -22.09 -4.97
CA ASP A 56 -11.74 -21.11 -5.76
C ASP A 56 -11.83 -19.74 -5.05
N ILE A 57 -10.67 -19.25 -4.59
CA ILE A 57 -10.52 -17.99 -3.88
C ILE A 57 -9.72 -17.06 -4.79
N ARG A 58 -10.37 -15.95 -5.14
CA ARG A 58 -9.74 -14.86 -5.90
C ARG A 58 -9.12 -13.84 -4.95
N LEU A 59 -7.86 -13.51 -5.20
CA LEU A 59 -7.11 -12.49 -4.49
C LEU A 59 -6.55 -11.47 -5.47
N GLN A 60 -6.06 -10.35 -4.95
CA GLN A 60 -5.37 -9.34 -5.71
C GLN A 60 -4.08 -8.90 -5.01
N ILE A 61 -3.11 -8.47 -5.80
CA ILE A 61 -1.89 -7.81 -5.33
C ILE A 61 -2.03 -6.34 -5.67
N VAL A 62 -2.19 -5.52 -4.63
CA VAL A 62 -2.12 -4.07 -4.78
C VAL A 62 -0.66 -3.66 -4.83
N ARG A 63 -0.28 -2.99 -5.91
CA ARG A 63 1.11 -2.65 -6.22
C ARG A 63 1.31 -1.16 -6.04
N VAL A 64 2.28 -0.76 -5.23
CA VAL A 64 2.65 0.64 -5.00
C VAL A 64 4.08 0.86 -5.44
N LYS A 65 4.25 1.57 -6.57
CA LYS A 65 5.56 1.92 -7.10
C LYS A 65 6.16 3.03 -6.27
N LYS A 66 7.42 2.90 -5.86
CA LYS A 66 8.15 3.96 -5.15
C LYS A 66 8.75 4.92 -6.18
N GLU A 67 8.24 6.14 -6.25
CA GLU A 67 8.67 7.13 -7.25
C GLU A 67 9.61 8.18 -6.63
N LYS A 68 9.43 8.49 -5.35
CA LYS A 68 10.20 9.52 -4.63
C LYS A 68 10.60 9.03 -3.23
N PRO A 69 11.65 9.59 -2.61
CA PRO A 69 11.99 9.29 -1.22
C PRO A 69 10.82 9.56 -0.28
N THR A 70 10.72 8.79 0.81
CA THR A 70 9.76 9.12 1.88
C THR A 70 10.25 10.37 2.62
N PRO A 71 9.36 11.31 2.97
CA PRO A 71 9.70 12.38 3.90
C PRO A 71 10.16 11.81 5.26
N GLY A 72 11.15 12.43 5.90
CA GLY A 72 11.77 11.92 7.13
C GLY A 72 10.86 11.87 8.36
N GLU A 73 9.68 12.48 8.31
CA GLU A 73 8.67 12.40 9.38
C GLU A 73 7.91 11.06 9.40
N TYR A 74 8.08 10.21 8.38
CA TYR A 74 7.42 8.92 8.25
C TYR A 74 8.43 7.75 8.34
N PRO A 75 8.02 6.60 8.91
CA PRO A 75 6.70 6.33 9.49
C PRO A 75 6.49 7.11 10.80
N ARG A 76 5.27 7.58 11.06
CA ARG A 76 4.96 8.23 12.33
C ARG A 76 5.00 7.17 13.45
N ARG A 77 5.02 7.61 14.71
CA ARG A 77 4.88 6.70 15.85
C ARG A 77 3.61 5.85 15.70
N PHE A 78 3.70 4.55 15.95
CA PHE A 78 2.63 3.58 15.70
C PHE A 78 1.27 3.99 16.32
N ALA A 79 1.28 4.55 17.54
CA ALA A 79 0.07 5.07 18.18
C ALA A 79 -0.68 6.10 17.32
N LYS A 80 0.05 7.01 16.64
CA LYS A 80 -0.51 8.03 15.75
C LYS A 80 -1.04 7.44 14.45
N ILE A 81 -0.35 6.43 13.91
CA ILE A 81 -0.80 5.69 12.71
C ILE A 81 -2.14 5.01 12.99
N LYS A 82 -2.27 4.34 14.16
CA LYS A 82 -3.49 3.64 14.55
C LYS A 82 -4.66 4.59 14.82
N GLN A 83 -4.40 5.74 15.46
CA GLN A 83 -5.44 6.71 15.79
C GLN A 83 -5.90 7.53 14.58
N LYS A 84 -4.98 7.89 13.69
CA LYS A 84 -5.26 8.69 12.49
C LYS A 84 -4.45 8.18 11.29
N PRO A 85 -4.94 7.14 10.61
CA PRO A 85 -4.38 6.69 9.35
C PRO A 85 -4.37 7.84 8.32
N LEU A 86 -3.35 7.84 7.46
CA LEU A 86 -3.23 8.80 6.34
C LEU A 86 -4.40 8.72 5.37
#